data_AF-G8ZNT8-F1
#
_entry.id   AF-G8ZNT8-F1
#
_cell.length_a   1.000
_cell.length_b   1.000
_cell.length_c   1.000
_cell.angle_alpha   90.00
_cell.angle_beta   90.00
_cell.angle_gamma   90.00
#
_symmetry.space_group_name_H-M   'P 1'
#
loop_
_entity.id
_entity.type
_entity.pdbx_description
1 polymer ?
#
loop_
_entity_poly.entity_id
_entity_poly.type
_entity_poly.pdbx_seq_one_letter_code
_entity_poly.pdbx_strand_id
1 'polypeptide(L)'
;MGYTVIGYPSRAHKRKKHVRQCHILPSDDRLVRDTASPSVGVQEVERPTSPLKRPRSLQDLPVEIIQRIFVLTQDANLMRSLNTYFNHNLQLTDSLLHEMYKTYMYDPVADGFIPRASCPEYNNVILSTALFHNEAVMSYLERNSSLLCEVWTYLDEELIDHRYSRPETKASIQRSLQLAKDGTLGDFPRSFYEKFGRYLTLQSLLLHLSHHYVLYEPFRFMEDFFRWVFTTFTSVVKDYGDILDVLDTVYEIGRRFIPETYEGSSPLVTLIELLFESDRPLEVQTYADKLALNSKDSDSPFIEKSKLRGRVDSRVLIIEQVVQFYYTKEHIYPCLSDYDLWSAIRRINNMKLIQVIEKYGGQPQYSLFT
;
A
#
# COMPACT_ATOMS: atom_id res chain seq x y z
N MET A 1 0.60 -24.96 58.26
CA MET A 1 -0.03 -23.74 58.80
C MET A 1 -0.37 -22.83 57.62
N GLY A 2 -1.63 -22.38 57.53
CA GLY A 2 -2.09 -21.37 56.54
C GLY A 2 -1.40 -20.02 56.75
N TYR A 3 -1.48 -19.03 55.86
CA TYR A 3 -2.63 -18.60 55.07
C TYR A 3 -2.23 -17.95 53.73
N THR A 4 -3.13 -18.05 52.76
CA THR A 4 -3.26 -17.24 51.54
C THR A 4 -4.11 -15.99 51.82
N VAL A 5 -3.72 -14.82 51.30
CA VAL A 5 -4.56 -13.58 51.25
C VAL A 5 -5.05 -13.43 49.81
N ILE A 6 -6.23 -13.98 49.48
CA ILE A 6 -7.54 -13.31 49.36
C ILE A 6 -7.50 -12.10 48.41
N GLY A 7 -7.90 -12.36 47.16
CA GLY A 7 -8.31 -11.35 46.19
C GLY A 7 -9.66 -10.73 46.54
N TYR A 8 -9.87 -9.51 46.05
CA TYR A 8 -11.12 -8.77 46.21
C TYR A 8 -12.29 -9.44 45.44
N PRO A 9 -13.52 -9.38 45.98
CA PRO A 9 -14.67 -10.14 45.50
C PRO A 9 -15.35 -9.46 44.31
N SER A 10 -15.50 -10.19 43.20
CA SER A 10 -16.45 -9.84 42.15
C SER A 10 -17.65 -10.80 42.23
N ARG A 11 -18.84 -10.31 42.63
CA ARG A 11 -20.19 -10.80 42.22
C ARG A 11 -21.35 -10.26 43.05
N ALA A 12 -22.49 -10.03 42.37
CA ALA A 12 -23.75 -10.77 42.55
C ALA A 12 -24.73 -10.32 41.44
N HIS A 13 -24.88 -11.00 40.31
CA HIS A 13 -25.79 -12.14 40.19
C HIS A 13 -25.58 -12.84 38.84
N LYS A 14 -24.82 -13.95 38.85
CA LYS A 14 -24.95 -15.02 37.86
C LYS A 14 -25.53 -16.23 38.59
N ARG A 15 -26.65 -16.74 38.06
CA ARG A 15 -27.22 -18.11 38.15
C ARG A 15 -28.63 -18.15 38.75
N LYS A 16 -29.62 -18.34 37.86
CA LYS A 16 -30.43 -19.58 37.87
C LYS A 16 -30.69 -20.00 36.42
N LYS A 17 -30.39 -21.28 36.17
CA LYS A 17 -30.44 -22.00 34.89
C LYS A 17 -31.88 -22.41 34.54
N HIS A 18 -32.13 -22.52 33.23
CA HIS A 18 -32.99 -23.48 32.50
C HIS A 18 -34.39 -23.81 33.03
N VAL A 19 -35.40 -23.70 32.15
CA VAL A 19 -36.10 -24.83 31.49
C VAL A 19 -36.84 -24.29 30.25
N ARG A 20 -36.67 -24.94 29.10
CA ARG A 20 -37.54 -24.79 27.91
C ARG A 20 -38.78 -25.66 28.10
N GLN A 21 -39.96 -25.21 27.67
CA GLN A 21 -40.98 -26.11 27.15
C GLN A 21 -41.88 -25.38 26.15
N CYS A 22 -41.94 -25.94 24.94
CA CYS A 22 -42.91 -25.64 23.90
C CYS A 22 -44.21 -26.43 24.13
N HIS A 23 -45.27 -25.94 23.48
CA HIS A 23 -46.56 -26.55 23.14
C HIS A 23 -47.65 -26.57 24.21
N ILE A 24 -48.79 -25.91 23.92
CA ILE A 24 -50.08 -26.52 23.47
C ILE A 24 -51.11 -25.38 23.23
N LEU A 25 -51.78 -25.38 22.07
CA LEU A 25 -53.08 -24.70 21.80
C LEU A 25 -54.21 -25.58 22.39
N PRO A 26 -55.35 -25.08 22.93
CA PRO A 26 -56.41 -24.51 22.09
C PRO A 26 -57.39 -23.48 22.75
N SER A 27 -58.37 -23.11 21.91
CA SER A 27 -59.57 -22.26 21.94
C SER A 27 -60.47 -22.08 23.19
N ASP A 28 -61.16 -20.92 23.13
CA ASP A 28 -62.56 -20.58 23.45
C ASP A 28 -63.21 -20.67 24.85
N ASP A 29 -63.98 -19.58 25.08
CA ASP A 29 -65.25 -19.42 25.82
C ASP A 29 -65.29 -19.14 27.34
N ARG A 30 -65.82 -17.93 27.66
CA ARG A 30 -66.91 -17.62 28.64
C ARG A 30 -66.60 -17.76 30.15
N LEU A 31 -67.12 -16.99 31.12
CA LEU A 31 -68.11 -15.91 31.35
C LEU A 31 -67.74 -15.35 32.76
N VAL A 32 -68.08 -14.13 33.19
CA VAL A 32 -69.24 -13.79 34.08
C VAL A 32 -68.89 -12.39 34.66
N ARG A 33 -69.59 -11.31 34.26
CA ARG A 33 -70.62 -10.57 35.04
C ARG A 33 -70.26 -10.27 36.50
N ASP A 34 -70.00 -9.02 36.86
CA ASP A 34 -71.02 -8.12 37.43
C ASP A 34 -70.44 -6.80 37.97
N THR A 35 -71.22 -5.77 37.69
CA THR A 35 -71.43 -4.51 38.40
C THR A 35 -70.84 -4.35 39.80
N ALA A 36 -70.08 -3.26 40.02
CA ALA A 36 -70.36 -2.24 41.03
C ALA A 36 -69.26 -1.16 41.06
N SER A 37 -69.57 0.01 40.50
CA SER A 37 -69.03 1.31 40.92
C SER A 37 -69.63 1.71 42.30
N PRO A 38 -69.29 2.85 42.96
CA PRO A 38 -68.15 3.78 42.81
C PRO A 38 -67.51 4.21 44.18
N SER A 39 -66.31 4.80 44.13
CA SER A 39 -65.89 5.98 44.94
C SER A 39 -64.43 6.30 44.60
N VAL A 40 -64.12 7.29 43.74
CA VAL A 40 -63.87 8.70 44.11
C VAL A 40 -62.96 8.79 45.35
N GLY A 41 -61.73 9.26 45.32
CA GLY A 41 -60.90 9.78 44.24
C GLY A 41 -59.56 10.22 44.84
N VAL A 42 -58.49 10.15 44.05
CA VAL A 42 -57.29 10.97 44.23
C VAL A 42 -56.79 11.29 42.82
N GLN A 43 -56.63 12.58 42.56
CA GLN A 43 -56.15 13.15 41.30
C GLN A 43 -54.84 12.48 40.88
N GLU A 44 -54.87 11.73 39.77
CA GLU A 44 -53.67 11.48 38.99
C GLU A 44 -53.30 12.77 38.28
N VAL A 45 -52.21 13.38 38.75
CA VAL A 45 -51.47 14.40 38.02
C VAL A 45 -51.07 13.78 36.68
N GLU A 46 -51.74 14.20 35.60
CA GLU A 46 -51.29 13.99 34.23
C GLU A 46 -49.88 14.57 34.10
N ARG A 47 -48.86 13.72 34.26
CA ARG A 47 -47.52 14.03 33.81
C ARG A 47 -47.55 13.97 32.29
N PRO A 48 -47.27 15.05 31.55
CA PRO A 48 -47.01 14.93 30.14
C PRO A 48 -45.71 14.13 30.01
N THR A 49 -45.84 12.85 29.69
CA THR A 49 -44.74 12.03 29.18
C THR A 49 -44.38 12.58 27.80
N SER A 50 -43.68 13.71 27.79
CA SER A 50 -42.84 14.07 26.66
C SER A 50 -41.91 12.89 26.40
N PRO A 51 -41.83 12.35 25.17
CA PRO A 51 -40.85 11.32 24.88
C PRO A 51 -39.48 11.95 25.09
N LEU A 52 -38.75 11.44 26.09
CA LEU A 52 -37.34 11.74 26.29
C LEU A 52 -36.64 11.54 24.95
N LYS A 53 -36.35 12.65 24.25
CA LYS A 53 -35.65 12.65 22.97
C LYS A 53 -34.31 11.99 23.25
N ARG A 54 -34.12 10.76 22.76
CA ARG A 54 -32.80 10.12 22.76
C ARG A 54 -31.80 11.13 22.18
N PRO A 55 -30.62 11.30 22.78
CA PRO A 55 -29.61 12.19 22.22
C PRO A 55 -29.35 11.72 20.80
N ARG A 56 -29.55 12.62 19.83
CA ARG A 56 -29.32 12.32 18.41
C ARG A 56 -27.86 11.90 18.26
N SER A 57 -27.66 10.67 17.84
CA SER A 57 -26.35 10.09 17.61
C SER A 57 -26.05 10.12 16.12
N LEU A 58 -24.77 10.00 15.77
CA LEU A 58 -24.33 9.90 14.36
C LEU A 58 -24.96 8.68 13.65
N GLN A 59 -25.41 7.67 14.41
CA GLN A 59 -26.07 6.47 13.88
C GLN A 59 -27.50 6.74 13.40
N ASP A 60 -28.12 7.84 13.85
CA ASP A 60 -29.49 8.22 13.45
C ASP A 60 -29.51 8.94 12.08
N LEU A 61 -28.34 9.17 11.47
CA LEU A 61 -28.22 9.72 10.13
C LEU A 61 -28.50 8.64 9.07
N PRO A 62 -29.10 9.01 7.92
CA PRO A 62 -29.17 8.15 6.74
C PRO A 62 -27.78 7.62 6.36
N VAL A 63 -27.73 6.38 5.90
CA VAL A 63 -26.47 5.69 5.55
C VAL A 63 -25.69 6.46 4.50
N GLU A 64 -26.36 7.13 3.57
CA GLU A 64 -25.76 7.95 2.52
C GLU A 64 -25.04 9.16 3.10
N ILE A 65 -25.59 9.78 4.15
CA ILE A 65 -24.96 10.92 4.83
C ILE A 65 -23.74 10.43 5.61
N ILE A 66 -23.84 9.28 6.27
CA ILE A 66 -22.72 8.67 6.99
C ILE A 66 -21.58 8.31 6.03
N GLN A 67 -21.89 7.71 4.89
CA GLN A 67 -20.93 7.40 3.82
C GLN A 67 -20.30 8.68 3.26
N ARG A 68 -21.06 9.75 3.07
CA ARG A 68 -20.52 11.03 2.59
C ARG A 68 -19.62 11.72 3.61
N ILE A 69 -19.98 11.69 4.90
CA ILE A 69 -19.09 12.15 5.98
C ILE A 69 -17.79 11.36 5.94
N PHE A 70 -17.88 10.04 5.79
CA PHE A 70 -16.74 9.15 5.72
C PHE A 70 -15.81 9.46 4.53
N VAL A 71 -16.37 9.62 3.33
CA VAL A 71 -15.63 10.02 2.11
C VAL A 71 -14.90 11.35 2.34
N LEU A 72 -15.56 12.34 2.96
CA LEU A 72 -14.98 13.66 3.22
C LEU A 72 -13.90 13.64 4.31
N THR A 73 -14.00 12.75 5.30
CA THR A 73 -13.01 12.66 6.38
C THR A 73 -11.71 11.97 5.96
N GLN A 74 -11.68 11.27 4.82
CA GLN A 74 -10.54 10.49 4.30
C GLN A 74 -9.95 9.42 5.24
N ASP A 75 -10.42 9.32 6.48
CA ASP A 75 -9.86 8.48 7.54
C ASP A 75 -10.56 7.10 7.60
N ALA A 76 -10.32 6.32 6.55
CA ALA A 76 -11.13 5.15 6.22
C ALA A 76 -11.08 4.01 7.26
N ASN A 77 -10.00 3.95 8.04
CA ASN A 77 -9.73 2.83 8.93
C ASN A 77 -10.26 3.05 10.36
N LEU A 78 -10.28 4.31 10.83
CA LEU A 78 -10.67 4.63 12.19
C LEU A 78 -12.19 4.55 12.39
N MET A 79 -12.98 5.08 11.45
CA MET A 79 -14.45 5.13 11.58
C MET A 79 -15.12 3.73 11.58
N ARG A 80 -14.54 2.76 10.88
CA ARG A 80 -15.07 1.37 10.84
C ARG A 80 -14.90 0.63 12.16
N SER A 81 -13.85 0.95 12.91
CA SER A 81 -13.53 0.26 14.17
C SER A 81 -14.38 0.70 15.35
N LEU A 82 -15.19 1.76 15.19
CA LEU A 82 -16.01 2.34 16.27
C LEU A 82 -17.16 1.43 16.72
N ASN A 83 -17.93 0.86 15.79
CA ASN A 83 -19.06 -0.01 16.11
C ASN A 83 -19.45 -0.89 14.91
N THR A 84 -20.07 -2.04 15.20
CA THR A 84 -20.73 -2.95 14.25
C THR A 84 -21.63 -2.24 13.23
N TYR A 85 -22.39 -1.21 13.63
CA TYR A 85 -23.24 -0.42 12.72
C TYR A 85 -22.41 0.30 11.64
N PHE A 86 -21.36 1.03 12.05
CA PHE A 86 -20.46 1.70 11.11
C PHE A 86 -19.67 0.70 10.29
N ASN A 87 -19.23 -0.41 10.88
CA ASN A 87 -18.54 -1.46 10.16
C ASN A 87 -19.41 -2.07 9.06
N HIS A 88 -20.71 -2.26 9.28
CA HIS A 88 -21.63 -2.79 8.28
C HIS A 88 -21.96 -1.79 7.18
N ASN A 89 -22.21 -0.53 7.54
CA ASN A 89 -22.65 0.50 6.59
C ASN A 89 -21.51 1.19 5.82
N LEU A 90 -20.29 1.15 6.35
CA LEU A 90 -19.09 1.72 5.73
C LEU A 90 -18.20 0.65 5.10
N GLN A 91 -18.71 -0.55 4.82
CA GLN A 91 -17.95 -1.53 4.02
C GLN A 91 -17.54 -0.89 2.68
N LEU A 92 -16.31 -1.15 2.24
CA LEU A 92 -15.79 -0.64 0.97
C LEU A 92 -16.53 -1.32 -0.19
N THR A 93 -17.67 -0.76 -0.58
CA THR A 93 -18.30 -1.10 -1.85
C THR A 93 -17.59 -0.37 -2.99
N ASP A 94 -17.65 -0.93 -4.20
CA ASP A 94 -17.06 -0.30 -5.37
C ASP A 94 -17.67 1.09 -5.65
N SER A 95 -18.96 1.30 -5.32
CA SER A 95 -19.60 2.62 -5.39
C SER A 95 -18.98 3.64 -4.44
N LEU A 96 -18.73 3.25 -3.19
CA LEU A 96 -18.10 4.12 -2.19
C LEU A 96 -16.65 4.42 -2.56
N LEU A 97 -15.92 3.41 -3.05
CA LEU A 97 -14.56 3.55 -3.55
C LEU A 97 -14.47 4.48 -4.75
N HIS A 98 -15.43 4.41 -5.67
CA HIS A 98 -15.53 5.34 -6.79
C HIS A 98 -15.79 6.78 -6.32
N GLU A 99 -16.67 6.99 -5.33
CA GLU A 99 -16.88 8.33 -4.74
C GLU A 99 -15.65 8.84 -3.98
N MET A 100 -14.92 7.96 -3.29
CA MET A 100 -13.64 8.32 -2.68
C MET A 100 -12.60 8.68 -3.73
N TYR A 101 -12.49 7.91 -4.80
CA TYR A 101 -11.60 8.21 -5.94
C TYR A 101 -11.88 9.61 -6.50
N LYS A 102 -13.15 9.99 -6.67
CA LYS A 102 -13.53 11.34 -7.13
C LYS A 102 -13.03 12.47 -6.25
N THR A 103 -12.82 12.25 -4.95
CA THR A 103 -12.25 13.30 -4.08
C THR A 103 -10.79 13.63 -4.38
N TYR A 104 -10.08 12.72 -5.06
CA TYR A 104 -8.71 12.94 -5.50
C TYR A 104 -8.65 13.51 -6.92
N MET A 105 -9.79 13.64 -7.61
CA MET A 105 -9.88 14.22 -8.94
C MET A 105 -9.96 15.74 -8.86
N TYR A 106 -9.23 16.39 -9.75
CA TYR A 106 -9.12 17.83 -9.86
C TYR A 106 -9.49 18.26 -11.28
N ASP A 107 -10.37 19.25 -11.38
CA ASP A 107 -10.78 19.86 -12.66
C ASP A 107 -10.04 21.20 -12.84
N PRO A 108 -9.02 21.26 -13.72
CA PRO A 108 -8.24 22.48 -13.92
C PRO A 108 -9.03 23.59 -14.62
N VAL A 109 -10.13 23.25 -15.28
CA VAL A 109 -10.98 24.19 -16.01
C VAL A 109 -11.90 24.91 -15.04
N ALA A 110 -12.54 24.16 -14.13
CA ALA A 110 -13.40 24.73 -13.11
C ALA A 110 -12.67 25.77 -12.24
N ASP A 111 -11.39 25.51 -11.97
CA ASP A 111 -10.54 26.37 -11.16
C ASP A 111 -9.80 27.47 -11.95
N GLY A 112 -10.04 27.57 -13.26
CA GLY A 112 -9.54 28.66 -14.10
C GLY A 112 -8.03 28.61 -14.35
N PHE A 113 -7.41 27.43 -14.24
CA PHE A 113 -5.99 27.23 -14.55
C PHE A 113 -5.76 27.04 -16.05
N ILE A 114 -6.74 26.48 -16.77
CA ILE A 114 -6.67 26.22 -18.20
C ILE A 114 -7.92 26.76 -18.90
N PRO A 115 -7.78 27.47 -20.04
CA PRO A 115 -8.93 27.84 -20.86
C PRO A 115 -9.65 26.58 -21.38
N ARG A 116 -10.98 26.54 -21.34
CA ARG A 116 -11.80 25.42 -21.89
C ARG A 116 -11.38 24.98 -23.30
N ALA A 117 -10.96 25.92 -24.14
CA ALA A 117 -10.54 25.67 -25.52
C ALA A 117 -9.14 25.01 -25.65
N SER A 118 -8.36 24.95 -24.56
CA SER A 118 -7.00 24.41 -24.53
C SER A 118 -6.90 23.01 -23.95
N CYS A 119 -8.03 22.44 -23.49
CA CYS A 119 -8.07 21.08 -22.99
C CYS A 119 -8.24 20.09 -24.15
N PRO A 120 -7.46 19.00 -24.20
CA PRO A 120 -7.71 17.93 -25.13
C PRO A 120 -9.10 17.32 -24.86
N GLU A 121 -9.85 16.99 -25.91
CA GLU A 121 -11.25 16.55 -25.82
C GLU A 121 -11.47 15.26 -25.01
N TYR A 122 -10.40 14.53 -24.63
CA TYR A 122 -10.53 13.17 -24.08
C TYR A 122 -9.92 12.89 -22.70
N ASN A 123 -9.04 13.73 -22.13
CA ASN A 123 -8.43 13.45 -20.80
C ASN A 123 -8.37 14.73 -19.95
N ASN A 124 -9.39 14.97 -19.13
CA ASN A 124 -9.47 16.19 -18.29
C ASN A 124 -9.25 15.92 -16.79
N VAL A 125 -8.97 14.67 -16.42
CA VAL A 125 -8.83 14.30 -15.01
C VAL A 125 -7.39 14.49 -14.58
N ILE A 126 -7.19 15.40 -13.63
CA ILE A 126 -5.94 15.49 -12.88
C ILE A 126 -6.14 14.76 -11.56
N LEU A 127 -5.15 13.98 -11.14
CA LEU A 127 -5.21 13.27 -9.86
C LEU A 127 -4.24 13.83 -8.83
N SER A 128 -4.67 13.91 -7.58
CA SER A 128 -3.79 14.21 -6.44
C SER A 128 -2.88 13.04 -6.12
N THR A 129 -1.58 13.29 -5.91
CA THR A 129 -0.64 12.26 -5.39
C THR A 129 -1.04 11.74 -4.00
N ALA A 130 -1.92 12.44 -3.27
CA ALA A 130 -2.49 11.95 -2.02
C ALA A 130 -3.18 10.58 -2.17
N LEU A 131 -3.69 10.27 -3.37
CA LEU A 131 -4.40 9.03 -3.66
C LEU A 131 -3.54 7.79 -3.38
N PHE A 132 -2.22 7.90 -3.52
CA PHE A 132 -1.26 6.81 -3.28
C PHE A 132 -1.18 6.39 -1.80
N HIS A 133 -1.57 7.28 -0.89
CA HIS A 133 -1.66 6.99 0.55
C HIS A 133 -2.88 6.13 0.90
N ASN A 134 -3.92 6.12 0.06
CA ASN A 134 -5.16 5.43 0.35
C ASN A 134 -5.16 4.01 -0.25
N GLU A 135 -4.84 3.01 0.58
CA GLU A 135 -4.73 1.61 0.13
C GLU A 135 -6.00 1.10 -0.55
N ALA A 136 -7.16 1.46 0.01
CA ALA A 136 -8.45 0.98 -0.45
C ALA A 136 -8.76 1.49 -1.87
N VAL A 137 -8.47 2.77 -2.13
CA VAL A 137 -8.65 3.38 -3.45
C VAL A 137 -7.63 2.83 -4.45
N MET A 138 -6.38 2.61 -4.02
CA MET A 138 -5.37 1.98 -4.88
C MET A 138 -5.76 0.56 -5.31
N SER A 139 -6.24 -0.28 -4.39
CA SER A 139 -6.75 -1.62 -4.71
C SER A 139 -8.03 -1.60 -5.55
N TYR A 140 -8.80 -0.51 -5.51
CA TYR A 140 -9.93 -0.31 -6.41
C TYR A 140 -9.47 0.03 -7.83
N LEU A 141 -8.47 0.92 -7.96
CA LEU A 141 -7.89 1.31 -9.24
C LEU A 141 -7.17 0.14 -9.93
N GLU A 142 -6.59 -0.78 -9.17
CA GLU A 142 -6.06 -2.05 -9.70
C GLU A 142 -7.11 -2.82 -10.51
N ARG A 143 -8.28 -3.02 -9.90
CA ARG A 143 -9.39 -3.77 -10.49
C ARG A 143 -10.03 -3.01 -11.64
N ASN A 144 -9.81 -1.70 -11.72
CA ASN A 144 -10.40 -0.80 -12.70
C ASN A 144 -9.32 0.05 -13.37
N SER A 145 -8.28 -0.62 -13.89
CA SER A 145 -7.08 0.04 -14.45
C SER A 145 -7.37 0.99 -15.62
N SER A 146 -8.51 0.82 -16.31
CA SER A 146 -8.98 1.73 -17.35
C SER A 146 -9.18 3.17 -16.85
N LEU A 147 -9.50 3.36 -15.56
CA LEU A 147 -9.67 4.69 -14.97
C LEU A 147 -8.36 5.48 -14.92
N LEU A 148 -7.22 4.78 -14.89
CA LEU A 148 -5.91 5.44 -14.92
C LEU A 148 -5.61 5.95 -16.34
N CYS A 149 -6.07 5.27 -17.39
CA CYS A 149 -5.83 5.69 -18.78
C CYS A 149 -6.46 7.06 -19.14
N GLU A 150 -7.48 7.49 -18.40
CA GLU A 150 -8.18 8.77 -18.59
C GLU A 150 -7.49 9.95 -17.87
N VAL A 151 -6.45 9.66 -17.09
CA VAL A 151 -5.70 10.65 -16.30
C VAL A 151 -4.77 11.42 -17.22
N TRP A 152 -4.79 12.75 -17.11
CA TRP A 152 -3.91 13.61 -17.89
C TRP A 152 -2.56 13.85 -17.19
N THR A 153 -2.57 14.14 -15.89
CA THR A 153 -1.36 14.33 -15.09
C THR A 153 -1.67 14.17 -13.59
N TYR A 154 -0.62 14.06 -12.78
CA TYR A 154 -0.72 14.05 -11.32
C TYR A 154 -0.16 15.35 -10.75
N LEU A 155 -0.79 15.84 -9.68
CA LEU A 155 -0.35 17.03 -8.95
C LEU A 155 -0.07 16.68 -7.50
N ASP A 156 0.95 17.31 -6.95
CA ASP A 156 1.31 17.10 -5.56
C ASP A 156 0.21 17.61 -4.62
N GLU A 157 -0.02 16.90 -3.51
CA GLU A 157 -1.04 17.22 -2.51
C GLU A 157 -0.85 18.63 -1.97
N GLU A 158 0.40 19.02 -1.68
CA GLU A 158 0.73 20.36 -1.19
C GLU A 158 0.31 21.47 -2.16
N LEU A 159 0.41 21.21 -3.48
CA LEU A 159 0.01 22.18 -4.50
C LEU A 159 -1.52 22.30 -4.53
N ILE A 160 -2.23 21.18 -4.42
CA ILE A 160 -3.70 21.16 -4.44
C ILE A 160 -4.26 21.85 -3.19
N ASP A 161 -3.72 21.57 -2.01
CA ASP A 161 -4.23 22.13 -0.75
C ASP A 161 -4.01 23.64 -0.65
N HIS A 162 -2.89 24.13 -1.18
CA HIS A 162 -2.54 25.54 -1.14
C HIS A 162 -2.93 26.34 -2.40
N ARG A 163 -3.73 25.75 -3.30
CA ARG A 163 -4.06 26.31 -4.62
C ARG A 163 -4.65 27.74 -4.62
N TYR A 164 -5.41 28.11 -3.59
CA TYR A 164 -5.95 29.47 -3.43
C TYR A 164 -5.20 30.32 -2.40
N SER A 165 -4.25 29.71 -1.68
CA SER A 165 -3.59 30.35 -0.55
C SER A 165 -2.39 31.21 -0.98
N ARG A 166 -1.71 30.83 -2.08
CA ARG A 166 -0.49 31.52 -2.52
C ARG A 166 -0.46 31.68 -4.06
N PRO A 167 -0.10 32.87 -4.58
CA PRO A 167 0.03 33.08 -6.02
C PRO A 167 1.17 32.24 -6.64
N GLU A 168 2.21 31.93 -5.86
CA GLU A 168 3.31 31.05 -6.25
C GLU A 168 2.82 29.62 -6.52
N THR A 169 1.93 29.09 -5.67
CA THR A 169 1.31 27.77 -5.86
C THR A 169 0.49 27.74 -7.15
N LYS A 170 -0.23 28.83 -7.45
CA LYS A 170 -0.99 28.96 -8.69
C LYS A 170 -0.07 28.89 -9.93
N ALA A 171 1.05 29.60 -9.89
CA ALA A 171 2.05 29.60 -10.96
C ALA A 171 2.72 28.22 -11.11
N SER A 172 3.01 27.53 -10.01
CA SER A 172 3.57 26.17 -10.03
C SER A 172 2.60 25.15 -10.64
N ILE A 173 1.31 25.19 -10.26
CA ILE A 173 0.29 24.33 -10.88
C ILE A 173 0.20 24.63 -12.38
N GLN A 174 0.13 25.91 -12.76
CA GLN A 174 0.06 26.30 -14.17
C GLN A 174 1.29 25.84 -14.95
N ARG A 175 2.49 25.90 -14.36
CA ARG A 175 3.71 25.35 -14.95
C ARG A 175 3.61 23.83 -15.12
N SER A 176 3.20 23.08 -14.10
CA SER A 176 3.05 21.61 -14.21
C SER A 176 2.06 21.21 -15.30
N LEU A 177 0.96 21.95 -15.42
CA LEU A 177 -0.04 21.73 -16.48
C LEU A 177 0.48 22.09 -17.87
N GLN A 178 1.26 23.16 -17.98
CA GLN A 178 1.89 23.55 -19.23
C GLN A 178 2.95 22.51 -19.65
N LEU A 179 3.75 22.01 -18.72
CA LEU A 179 4.72 20.93 -18.98
C LEU A 179 4.03 19.65 -19.46
N ALA A 180 2.91 19.27 -18.82
CA ALA A 180 2.10 18.13 -19.25
C ALA A 180 1.49 18.33 -20.65
N LYS A 181 1.13 19.57 -21.00
CA LYS A 181 0.63 19.92 -22.34
C LYS A 181 1.73 19.87 -23.40
N ASP A 182 2.91 20.36 -23.06
CA ASP A 182 4.07 20.43 -23.95
C ASP A 182 4.79 19.08 -24.09
N GLY A 183 4.34 18.05 -23.34
CA GLY A 183 4.91 16.70 -23.35
C GLY A 183 6.28 16.60 -22.67
N THR A 184 6.69 17.66 -21.96
CA THR A 184 7.90 17.66 -21.15
C THR A 184 7.62 16.93 -19.84
N LEU A 185 8.18 15.74 -19.72
CA LEU A 185 8.00 14.88 -18.56
C LEU A 185 8.94 15.33 -17.43
N GLY A 186 8.39 15.51 -16.23
CA GLY A 186 9.17 15.74 -15.00
C GLY A 186 9.54 14.42 -14.31
N ASP A 187 10.24 14.50 -13.17
CA ASP A 187 10.53 13.32 -12.34
C ASP A 187 9.27 12.76 -11.70
N PHE A 188 9.34 11.51 -11.25
CA PHE A 188 8.34 10.90 -10.39
C PHE A 188 8.14 11.75 -9.12
N PRO A 189 6.90 12.04 -8.71
CA PRO A 189 6.64 12.74 -7.45
C PRO A 189 7.22 12.00 -6.24
N ARG A 190 7.59 12.75 -5.19
CA ARG A 190 8.27 12.18 -4.01
C ARG A 190 7.50 11.03 -3.35
N SER A 191 6.17 11.15 -3.28
CA SER A 191 5.30 10.12 -2.69
C SER A 191 5.43 8.74 -3.34
N PHE A 192 5.89 8.68 -4.60
CA PHE A 192 6.19 7.43 -5.29
C PHE A 192 7.39 6.70 -4.70
N TYR A 193 8.41 7.43 -4.26
CA TYR A 193 9.60 6.84 -3.64
C TYR A 193 9.35 6.37 -2.19
N GLU A 194 8.23 6.78 -1.57
CA GLU A 194 7.92 6.46 -0.16
C GLU A 194 7.09 5.18 0.01
N LYS A 195 6.47 4.66 -1.06
CA LYS A 195 5.48 3.57 -1.00
C LYS A 195 5.75 2.43 -1.98
N PHE A 196 6.97 1.91 -1.97
CA PHE A 196 7.40 0.81 -2.84
C PHE A 196 6.49 -0.43 -2.85
N GLY A 197 5.83 -0.75 -1.72
CA GLY A 197 4.90 -1.88 -1.64
C GLY A 197 3.76 -1.81 -2.65
N ARG A 198 3.41 -0.62 -3.14
CA ARG A 198 2.41 -0.44 -4.19
C ARG A 198 2.84 -1.00 -5.53
N TYR A 199 4.12 -0.99 -5.86
CA TYR A 199 4.60 -1.48 -7.15
C TYR A 199 4.54 -3.00 -7.26
N LEU A 200 4.66 -3.69 -6.13
CA LEU A 200 4.48 -5.14 -6.06
C LEU A 200 3.02 -5.55 -6.26
N THR A 201 2.08 -4.75 -5.75
CA THR A 201 0.64 -4.99 -5.93
C THR A 201 0.13 -4.44 -7.26
N LEU A 202 0.75 -3.38 -7.79
CA LEU A 202 0.27 -2.61 -8.94
C LEU A 202 1.40 -2.41 -9.94
N GLN A 203 1.88 -3.48 -10.56
CA GLN A 203 2.95 -3.39 -11.57
C GLN A 203 2.55 -2.47 -12.73
N SER A 204 1.26 -2.48 -13.13
CA SER A 204 0.72 -1.59 -14.16
C SER A 204 0.80 -0.10 -13.79
N LEU A 205 0.92 0.24 -12.50
CA LEU A 205 1.03 1.61 -12.05
C LEU A 205 2.35 2.23 -12.52
N LEU A 206 3.49 1.52 -12.39
CA LEU A 206 4.78 2.02 -12.86
C LEU A 206 4.74 2.34 -14.36
N LEU A 207 4.20 1.40 -15.15
CA LEU A 207 4.03 1.58 -16.59
C LEU A 207 3.12 2.75 -16.90
N HIS A 208 2.01 2.90 -16.19
CA HIS A 208 1.10 4.02 -16.38
C HIS A 208 1.79 5.36 -16.07
N LEU A 209 2.48 5.47 -14.94
CA LEU A 209 3.23 6.68 -14.56
C LEU A 209 4.33 7.06 -15.54
N SER A 210 4.96 6.06 -16.18
CA SER A 210 5.99 6.32 -17.21
C SER A 210 5.46 7.06 -18.44
N HIS A 211 4.15 7.16 -18.61
CA HIS A 211 3.53 8.01 -19.64
C HIS A 211 3.49 9.49 -19.24
N HIS A 212 3.58 9.79 -17.94
CA HIS A 212 3.45 11.14 -17.38
C HIS A 212 4.76 11.68 -16.78
N TYR A 213 5.69 10.79 -16.42
CA TYR A 213 6.94 11.12 -15.75
C TYR A 213 8.11 10.33 -16.32
N VAL A 214 9.31 10.90 -16.18
CA VAL A 214 10.58 10.26 -16.45
C VAL A 214 11.19 9.85 -15.12
N LEU A 215 11.72 8.64 -15.04
CA LEU A 215 12.51 8.22 -13.90
C LEU A 215 13.96 8.68 -14.12
N TYR A 216 14.36 9.80 -13.50
CA TYR A 216 15.71 10.37 -13.72
C TYR A 216 16.84 9.55 -13.10
N GLU A 217 16.61 8.94 -11.93
CA GLU A 217 17.62 8.16 -11.20
C GLU A 217 17.17 6.71 -10.96
N PRO A 218 17.12 5.85 -12.00
CA PRO A 218 16.67 4.46 -11.88
C PRO A 218 17.48 3.64 -10.86
N PHE A 219 18.79 3.88 -10.73
CA PHE A 219 19.62 3.18 -9.76
C PHE A 219 19.28 3.52 -8.32
N ARG A 220 19.04 4.79 -8.05
CA ARG A 220 18.63 5.23 -6.72
C ARG A 220 17.27 4.63 -6.36
N PHE A 221 16.35 4.55 -7.33
CA PHE A 221 15.12 3.81 -7.15
C PHE A 221 15.38 2.34 -6.79
N MET A 222 16.27 1.64 -7.51
CA MET A 222 16.59 0.24 -7.21
C MET A 222 17.23 0.07 -5.83
N GLU A 223 18.15 0.96 -5.44
CA GLU A 223 18.76 0.96 -4.11
C GLU A 223 17.72 1.16 -3.01
N ASP A 224 16.88 2.18 -3.13
CA ASP A 224 15.86 2.49 -2.15
C ASP A 224 14.78 1.39 -2.10
N PHE A 225 14.49 0.76 -3.24
CA PHE A 225 13.64 -0.42 -3.31
C PHE A 225 14.25 -1.61 -2.58
N PHE A 226 15.53 -1.94 -2.82
CA PHE A 226 16.22 -3.00 -2.09
C PHE A 226 16.27 -2.72 -0.59
N ARG A 227 16.61 -1.50 -0.19
CA ARG A 227 16.58 -1.06 1.22
C ARG A 227 15.19 -1.30 1.79
N TRP A 228 14.14 -0.86 1.11
CA TRP A 228 12.77 -1.06 1.56
C TRP A 228 12.41 -2.54 1.72
N VAL A 229 12.76 -3.40 0.75
CA VAL A 229 12.49 -4.85 0.78
C VAL A 229 13.18 -5.53 1.96
N PHE A 230 14.49 -5.31 2.14
CA PHE A 230 15.31 -6.06 3.09
C PHE A 230 15.41 -5.42 4.48
N THR A 231 14.95 -4.18 4.67
CA THR A 231 14.86 -3.56 6.01
C THR A 231 13.48 -3.71 6.65
N THR A 232 12.42 -3.68 5.84
CA THR A 232 11.03 -3.74 6.31
C THR A 232 10.55 -5.17 6.54
N PHE A 233 11.21 -6.18 5.93
CA PHE A 233 10.80 -7.60 5.97
C PHE A 233 9.30 -7.78 5.70
N THR A 234 8.82 -7.08 4.68
CA THR A 234 7.39 -6.97 4.42
C THR A 234 6.76 -8.31 4.04
N SER A 235 5.56 -8.58 4.53
CA SER A 235 4.76 -9.73 4.09
C SER A 235 4.16 -9.54 2.69
N VAL A 236 4.27 -8.33 2.13
CA VAL A 236 3.74 -7.98 0.80
C VAL A 236 4.54 -8.70 -0.29
N VAL A 237 5.86 -8.82 -0.13
CA VAL A 237 6.69 -9.62 -1.03
C VAL A 237 6.44 -11.09 -0.71
N LYS A 238 5.82 -11.79 -1.64
CA LYS A 238 5.53 -13.23 -1.50
C LYS A 238 6.65 -14.04 -2.13
N ASP A 239 7.18 -13.55 -3.24
CA ASP A 239 8.21 -14.18 -4.05
C ASP A 239 9.30 -13.16 -4.45
N TYR A 240 10.53 -13.64 -4.59
CA TYR A 240 11.61 -12.94 -5.25
C TYR A 240 11.30 -12.58 -6.71
N GLY A 241 10.50 -13.39 -7.42
CA GLY A 241 10.02 -13.05 -8.76
C GLY A 241 9.30 -11.70 -8.81
N ASP A 242 8.50 -11.38 -7.79
CA ASP A 242 7.79 -10.10 -7.72
C ASP A 242 8.76 -8.90 -7.62
N ILE A 243 9.95 -9.10 -7.02
CA ILE A 243 11.03 -8.09 -6.97
C ILE A 243 11.64 -7.92 -8.37
N LEU A 244 11.93 -9.04 -9.06
CA LEU A 244 12.50 -9.00 -10.40
C LEU A 244 11.57 -8.32 -11.41
N ASP A 245 10.26 -8.56 -11.33
CA ASP A 245 9.27 -7.91 -12.21
C ASP A 245 9.25 -6.38 -12.06
N VAL A 246 9.34 -5.89 -10.81
CA VAL A 246 9.39 -4.44 -10.54
C VAL A 246 10.68 -3.86 -11.08
N LEU A 247 11.81 -4.51 -10.84
CA LEU A 247 13.10 -4.07 -11.34
C LEU A 247 13.14 -4.09 -12.89
N ASP A 248 12.45 -5.03 -13.54
CA ASP A 248 12.43 -5.15 -15.00
C ASP A 248 11.61 -4.01 -15.59
N THR A 249 10.47 -3.72 -14.95
CA THR A 249 9.65 -2.56 -15.29
C THR A 249 10.42 -1.25 -15.13
N VAL A 250 11.17 -1.08 -14.03
CA VAL A 250 12.01 0.10 -13.79
C VAL A 250 13.13 0.22 -14.83
N TYR A 251 13.72 -0.92 -15.20
CA TYR A 251 14.75 -0.99 -16.22
C TYR A 251 14.21 -0.55 -17.58
N GLU A 252 13.08 -1.12 -18.01
CA GLU A 252 12.43 -0.79 -19.28
C GLU A 252 11.98 0.68 -19.33
N ILE A 253 11.47 1.22 -18.20
CA ILE A 253 11.00 2.60 -18.12
C ILE A 253 12.13 3.59 -18.38
N GLY A 254 13.21 3.57 -17.60
CA GLY A 254 14.22 4.63 -17.80
C GLY A 254 15.15 4.34 -18.97
N ARG A 255 15.31 3.10 -19.47
CA ARG A 255 16.02 2.83 -20.75
C ARG A 255 15.42 3.65 -21.88
N ARG A 256 14.10 3.86 -21.85
CA ARG A 256 13.35 4.66 -22.82
C ARG A 256 13.77 6.13 -22.85
N PHE A 257 14.26 6.67 -21.73
CA PHE A 257 14.45 8.12 -21.56
C PHE A 257 15.91 8.53 -21.42
N ILE A 258 16.73 7.80 -20.67
CA ILE A 258 18.14 8.15 -20.43
C ILE A 258 19.00 6.88 -20.36
N PRO A 259 19.54 6.40 -21.50
CA PRO A 259 20.33 5.16 -21.54
C PRO A 259 21.65 5.23 -20.76
N GLU A 260 22.24 6.41 -20.64
CA GLU A 260 23.57 6.63 -20.04
C GLU A 260 23.56 6.60 -18.50
N THR A 261 22.41 6.88 -17.87
CA THR A 261 22.23 6.78 -16.40
C THR A 261 22.05 5.34 -15.91
N TYR A 262 22.27 4.34 -16.77
CA TYR A 262 22.14 2.90 -16.49
C TYR A 262 23.48 2.16 -16.33
N GLU A 263 24.58 2.89 -16.18
CA GLU A 263 25.90 2.31 -15.89
C GLU A 263 26.24 2.52 -14.41
N GLY A 264 26.31 1.44 -13.63
CA GLY A 264 26.63 1.52 -12.20
C GLY A 264 26.44 0.22 -11.42
N SER A 265 27.44 -0.12 -10.60
CA SER A 265 27.37 -1.24 -9.65
C SER A 265 26.68 -0.89 -8.32
N SER A 266 26.31 0.37 -8.07
CA SER A 266 25.79 0.84 -6.78
C SER A 266 24.55 0.08 -6.24
N PRO A 267 23.54 -0.27 -7.05
CA PRO A 267 22.42 -1.11 -6.57
C PRO A 267 22.87 -2.51 -6.13
N LEU A 268 23.83 -3.10 -6.85
CA LEU A 268 24.39 -4.41 -6.53
C LEU A 268 25.22 -4.36 -5.25
N VAL A 269 26.01 -3.30 -5.05
CA VAL A 269 26.72 -3.01 -3.80
C VAL A 269 25.73 -2.91 -2.65
N THR A 270 24.69 -2.10 -2.80
CA THR A 270 23.65 -1.91 -1.77
C THR A 270 22.97 -3.23 -1.42
N LEU A 271 22.63 -4.06 -2.42
CA LEU A 271 22.04 -5.37 -2.19
C LEU A 271 23.00 -6.31 -1.43
N ILE A 272 24.28 -6.32 -1.81
CA ILE A 272 25.32 -7.12 -1.15
C ILE A 272 25.47 -6.71 0.32
N GLU A 273 25.52 -5.41 0.61
CA GLU A 273 25.59 -4.88 1.97
C GLU A 273 24.34 -5.25 2.78
N LEU A 274 23.15 -5.09 2.22
CA LEU A 274 21.89 -5.45 2.88
C LEU A 274 21.81 -6.95 3.21
N LEU A 275 22.36 -7.82 2.36
CA LEU A 275 22.29 -9.26 2.55
C LEU A 275 23.34 -9.79 3.54
N PHE A 276 24.54 -9.22 3.55
CA PHE A 276 25.69 -9.78 4.28
C PHE A 276 26.16 -8.95 5.47
N GLU A 277 25.88 -7.65 5.48
CA GLU A 277 26.37 -6.71 6.50
C GLU A 277 25.25 -6.07 7.34
N SER A 278 24.02 -6.50 7.14
CA SER A 278 22.89 -6.08 7.95
C SER A 278 23.11 -6.37 9.44
N ASP A 279 22.70 -5.42 10.29
CA ASP A 279 22.66 -5.56 11.75
C ASP A 279 21.79 -6.76 12.22
N ARG A 280 20.96 -7.32 11.33
CA ARG A 280 20.00 -8.39 11.61
C ARG A 280 20.22 -9.60 10.69
N PRO A 281 21.38 -10.27 10.76
CA PRO A 281 21.78 -11.27 9.77
C PRO A 281 20.87 -12.51 9.74
N LEU A 282 20.31 -12.92 10.88
CA LEU A 282 19.41 -14.08 10.95
C LEU A 282 18.04 -13.79 10.32
N GLU A 283 17.51 -12.58 10.49
CA GLU A 283 16.24 -12.15 9.90
C GLU A 283 16.38 -12.06 8.38
N VAL A 284 17.47 -11.45 7.90
CA VAL A 284 17.81 -11.37 6.48
C VAL A 284 17.97 -12.76 5.87
N GLN A 285 18.68 -13.68 6.54
CA GLN A 285 18.81 -15.06 6.06
C GLN A 285 17.46 -15.75 5.97
N THR A 286 16.64 -15.68 7.03
CA THR A 286 15.31 -16.33 7.06
C THR A 286 14.40 -15.78 5.97
N TYR A 287 14.45 -14.46 5.75
CA TYR A 287 13.69 -13.80 4.71
C TYR A 287 14.20 -14.16 3.30
N ALA A 288 15.51 -14.19 3.09
CA ALA A 288 16.12 -14.64 1.84
C ALA A 288 15.76 -16.11 1.53
N ASP A 289 15.79 -16.98 2.53
CA ASP A 289 15.38 -18.39 2.40
C ASP A 289 13.89 -18.48 2.00
N LYS A 290 13.02 -17.69 2.64
CA LYS A 290 11.59 -17.62 2.28
C LYS A 290 11.38 -17.16 0.83
N LEU A 291 12.10 -16.13 0.39
CA LEU A 291 12.01 -15.61 -0.98
C LEU A 291 12.51 -16.64 -2.00
N ALA A 292 13.64 -17.29 -1.73
CA ALA A 292 14.20 -18.32 -2.61
C ALA A 292 13.30 -19.58 -2.69
N LEU A 293 12.58 -19.92 -1.62
CA LEU A 293 11.66 -21.06 -1.59
C LEU A 293 10.41 -20.85 -2.46
N ASN A 294 9.90 -19.62 -2.49
CA ASN A 294 8.63 -19.24 -3.12
C ASN A 294 8.74 -18.82 -4.59
N SER A 295 9.95 -18.83 -5.16
CA SER A 295 10.23 -18.59 -6.57
C SER A 295 9.30 -19.35 -7.51
N LYS A 296 8.46 -18.60 -8.24
CA LYS A 296 7.59 -19.08 -9.33
C LYS A 296 8.38 -19.74 -10.47
N ASP A 297 9.67 -19.41 -10.61
CA ASP A 297 10.61 -20.05 -11.54
C ASP A 297 11.13 -21.40 -11.01
N SER A 298 10.23 -22.26 -10.53
CA SER A 298 10.59 -23.65 -10.20
C SER A 298 11.16 -24.43 -11.38
N ASP A 299 10.94 -23.95 -12.61
CA ASP A 299 11.45 -24.53 -13.86
C ASP A 299 12.82 -23.96 -14.27
N SER A 300 13.36 -23.00 -13.52
CA SER A 300 14.79 -22.70 -13.64
C SER A 300 15.55 -23.98 -13.26
N PRO A 301 16.37 -24.57 -14.16
CA PRO A 301 17.12 -25.80 -13.90
C PRO A 301 18.12 -25.65 -12.74
N PHE A 302 18.19 -24.46 -12.15
CA PHE A 302 19.04 -24.09 -11.03
C PHE A 302 18.32 -24.17 -9.67
N ILE A 303 17.03 -23.85 -9.57
CA ILE A 303 16.30 -23.92 -8.28
C ILE A 303 16.12 -25.37 -7.86
N GLU A 304 15.87 -26.29 -8.79
CA GLU A 304 15.89 -27.72 -8.50
C GLU A 304 17.28 -28.20 -8.07
N LYS A 305 18.36 -27.77 -8.75
CA LYS A 305 19.74 -28.15 -8.41
C LYS A 305 20.22 -27.56 -7.08
N SER A 306 19.75 -26.37 -6.70
CA SER A 306 20.11 -25.71 -5.44
C SER A 306 19.28 -26.22 -4.25
N LYS A 307 17.97 -26.48 -4.44
CA LYS A 307 17.10 -27.18 -3.46
C LYS A 307 17.60 -28.59 -3.15
N LEU A 308 18.07 -29.34 -4.15
CA LEU A 308 18.65 -30.69 -3.99
C LEU A 308 20.00 -30.69 -3.24
N ARG A 309 20.73 -29.57 -3.18
CA ARG A 309 22.09 -29.54 -2.63
C ARG A 309 22.19 -29.10 -1.17
N GLY A 310 21.16 -28.49 -0.57
CA GLY A 310 21.17 -28.06 0.84
C GLY A 310 22.39 -27.22 1.26
N ARG A 311 23.08 -26.60 0.29
CA ARG A 311 24.44 -26.04 0.46
C ARG A 311 24.63 -24.67 -0.17
N VAL A 312 23.64 -24.13 -0.88
CA VAL A 312 23.77 -22.80 -1.49
C VAL A 312 23.13 -21.79 -0.56
N ASP A 313 23.88 -20.75 -0.21
CA ASP A 313 23.41 -19.66 0.63
C ASP A 313 22.37 -18.86 -0.16
N SER A 314 21.12 -18.79 0.31
CA SER A 314 20.03 -18.11 -0.38
C SER A 314 20.33 -16.65 -0.71
N ARG A 315 21.19 -16.00 0.08
CA ARG A 315 21.66 -14.64 -0.20
C ARG A 315 22.51 -14.57 -1.47
N VAL A 316 23.34 -15.58 -1.71
CA VAL A 316 24.15 -15.69 -2.93
C VAL A 316 23.26 -15.98 -4.14
N LEU A 317 22.20 -16.78 -3.97
CA LEU A 317 21.22 -17.05 -5.05
C LEU A 317 20.50 -15.78 -5.48
N ILE A 318 20.06 -14.95 -4.52
CA ILE A 318 19.44 -13.66 -4.78
C ILE A 318 20.36 -12.76 -5.63
N ILE A 319 21.63 -12.66 -5.25
CA ILE A 319 22.63 -11.88 -5.99
C ILE A 319 22.83 -12.45 -7.40
N GLU A 320 22.99 -13.77 -7.52
CA GLU A 320 23.16 -14.45 -8.80
C GLU A 320 21.99 -14.14 -9.76
N GLN A 321 20.76 -14.13 -9.25
CA GLN A 321 19.57 -13.78 -10.05
C GLN A 321 19.58 -12.31 -10.50
N VAL A 322 19.95 -11.36 -9.64
CA VAL A 322 20.09 -9.94 -10.06
C VAL A 322 21.17 -9.79 -11.12
N VAL A 323 22.34 -10.41 -10.90
CA VAL A 323 23.46 -10.33 -11.84
C VAL A 323 23.06 -10.91 -13.19
N GLN A 324 22.45 -12.09 -13.20
CA GLN A 324 21.97 -12.75 -14.41
C GLN A 324 20.92 -11.92 -15.17
N PHE A 325 20.05 -11.21 -14.46
CA PHE A 325 18.94 -10.50 -15.10
C PHE A 325 19.32 -9.09 -15.56
N TYR A 326 20.17 -8.39 -14.80
CA TYR A 326 20.49 -6.98 -15.03
C TYR A 326 21.91 -6.74 -15.55
N TYR A 327 22.89 -7.49 -15.08
CA TYR A 327 24.31 -7.20 -15.31
C TYR A 327 24.96 -8.03 -16.41
N THR A 328 24.24 -8.98 -17.02
CA THR A 328 24.72 -9.71 -18.22
C THR A 328 24.43 -8.99 -19.53
N LYS A 329 23.75 -7.84 -19.48
CA LYS A 329 23.45 -7.01 -20.67
C LYS A 329 24.74 -6.30 -21.10
N GLU A 330 25.02 -6.25 -22.42
CA GLU A 330 26.33 -5.82 -22.98
C GLU A 330 26.86 -4.48 -22.45
N HIS A 331 25.98 -3.52 -22.16
CA HIS A 331 26.35 -2.18 -21.68
C HIS A 331 26.62 -2.11 -20.16
N ILE A 332 26.14 -3.08 -19.38
CA ILE A 332 26.17 -3.05 -17.90
C ILE A 332 27.23 -4.03 -17.36
N TYR A 333 27.65 -4.97 -18.19
CA TYR A 333 28.71 -5.92 -17.91
C TYR A 333 30.00 -5.29 -17.31
N PRO A 334 30.49 -4.11 -17.78
CA PRO A 334 31.68 -3.50 -17.19
C PRO A 334 31.55 -3.20 -15.70
N CYS A 335 30.33 -2.91 -15.22
CA CYS A 335 30.06 -2.60 -13.82
C CYS A 335 30.35 -3.77 -12.86
N LEU A 336 30.39 -5.01 -13.36
CA LEU A 336 30.81 -6.17 -12.55
C LEU A 336 32.31 -6.14 -12.18
N SER A 337 33.07 -5.23 -12.77
CA SER A 337 34.50 -5.00 -12.47
C SER A 337 34.74 -3.66 -11.75
N ASP A 338 33.68 -2.99 -11.28
CA ASP A 338 33.77 -1.71 -10.57
C ASP A 338 34.52 -1.85 -9.23
N TYR A 339 35.26 -0.80 -8.87
CA TYR A 339 36.06 -0.77 -7.64
C TYR A 339 35.20 -0.95 -6.39
N ASP A 340 34.07 -0.22 -6.31
CA ASP A 340 33.21 -0.22 -5.13
C ASP A 340 32.56 -1.59 -4.89
N LEU A 341 32.19 -2.28 -5.97
CA LEU A 341 31.70 -3.66 -5.93
C LEU A 341 32.73 -4.63 -5.36
N TRP A 342 33.95 -4.60 -5.90
CA TRP A 342 35.01 -5.50 -5.43
C TRP A 342 35.51 -5.16 -4.03
N SER A 343 35.45 -3.89 -3.63
CA SER A 343 35.71 -3.45 -2.26
C SER A 343 34.69 -4.06 -1.28
N ALA A 344 33.39 -3.99 -1.60
CA ALA A 344 32.32 -4.59 -0.80
C ALA A 344 32.44 -6.12 -0.71
N ILE A 345 32.67 -6.80 -1.84
CA ILE A 345 32.84 -8.26 -1.88
C ILE A 345 34.05 -8.69 -1.03
N ARG A 346 35.16 -7.96 -1.10
CA ARG A 346 36.35 -8.22 -0.29
C ARG A 346 36.07 -8.08 1.21
N ARG A 347 35.33 -7.04 1.61
CA ARG A 347 34.94 -6.80 3.01
C ARG A 347 34.13 -7.99 3.57
N ILE A 348 33.23 -8.54 2.77
CA ILE A 348 32.39 -9.70 3.15
C ILE A 348 33.18 -11.01 3.15
N ASN A 349 34.18 -11.14 2.26
CA ASN A 349 35.06 -12.30 2.14
C ASN A 349 34.31 -13.65 1.94
N ASN A 350 33.24 -13.63 1.13
CA ASN A 350 32.46 -14.83 0.82
C ASN A 350 32.90 -15.44 -0.53
N MET A 351 33.53 -16.62 -0.47
CA MET A 351 34.07 -17.31 -1.65
C MET A 351 33.00 -17.65 -2.70
N LYS A 352 31.76 -17.97 -2.28
CA LYS A 352 30.67 -18.28 -3.24
C LYS A 352 30.21 -17.02 -3.97
N LEU A 353 30.18 -15.88 -3.27
CA LEU A 353 29.85 -14.60 -3.88
C LEU A 353 30.89 -14.21 -4.93
N ILE A 354 32.17 -14.36 -4.61
CA ILE A 354 33.28 -14.13 -5.57
C ILE A 354 33.09 -15.01 -6.82
N GLN A 355 32.87 -16.31 -6.62
CA GLN A 355 32.66 -17.25 -7.74
C GLN A 355 31.47 -16.89 -8.62
N VAL A 356 30.37 -16.36 -8.04
CA VAL A 356 29.23 -15.90 -8.82
C VAL A 356 29.61 -14.70 -9.68
N ILE A 357 30.25 -13.67 -9.11
CA ILE A 357 30.62 -12.47 -9.86
C ILE A 357 31.64 -12.80 -10.98
N GLU A 358 32.64 -13.64 -10.68
CA GLU A 358 33.61 -14.12 -11.69
C GLU A 358 32.94 -14.96 -12.78
N LYS A 359 31.96 -15.81 -12.43
CA LYS A 359 31.21 -16.63 -13.40
C LYS A 359 30.49 -15.76 -14.44
N TYR A 360 29.98 -14.59 -14.03
CA TYR A 360 29.35 -13.63 -14.93
C TYR A 360 30.35 -12.61 -15.49
N GLY A 361 31.66 -12.84 -15.34
CA GLY A 361 32.71 -12.12 -16.04
C GLY A 361 33.25 -10.87 -15.33
N GLY A 362 32.85 -10.62 -14.09
CA GLY A 362 33.47 -9.58 -13.26
C GLY A 362 34.94 -9.92 -12.97
N GLN A 363 35.82 -8.94 -13.09
CA GLN A 363 37.24 -9.11 -12.82
C GLN A 363 37.64 -8.42 -11.52
N PRO A 364 38.30 -9.11 -10.59
CA PRO A 364 38.78 -8.50 -9.36
C PRO A 364 39.79 -7.40 -9.67
N GLN A 365 39.62 -6.25 -9.03
CA GLN A 365 40.62 -5.19 -9.10
C GLN A 365 41.82 -5.56 -8.23
N TYR A 366 42.90 -6.04 -8.85
CA TYR A 366 44.13 -6.46 -8.16
C TYR A 366 44.79 -5.36 -7.32
N SER A 367 44.50 -4.09 -7.60
CA SER A 367 44.91 -2.93 -6.80
C SER A 367 44.34 -2.92 -5.38
N LEU A 368 43.23 -3.64 -5.14
CA LEU A 368 42.70 -3.83 -3.79
C LEU A 368 43.52 -4.83 -2.98
N PHE A 369 44.30 -5.71 -3.61
CA PHE A 369 45.00 -6.81 -2.92
C PHE A 369 46.48 -6.53 -2.62
N THR A 370 47.00 -5.40 -3.08
CA THR A 370 48.28 -4.81 -2.64
C THR A 370 48.08 -3.98 -1.40
#